data_AF-A0A5F2I0I8-F1
#
_entry.id   AF-A0A5F2I0I8-F1
#
_cell.length_a   1.000
_cell.length_b   1.000
_cell.length_c   1.000
_cell.angle_alpha   90.00
_cell.angle_beta   90.00
_cell.angle_gamma   90.00
#
_symmetry.space_group_name_H-M   'P 1'
#
loop_
_entity.id
_entity.type
_entity.pdbx_description
1 polymer ?
#
loop_
_entity_poly.entity_id
_entity_poly.type
_entity_poly.pdbx_seq_one_letter_code
_entity_poly.pdbx_strand_id
1 'polypeptide(L)' 'MTVTVRFAPSPTGRIHIGNARTALFNWLFAVNNKGRYIQRFDDTDIGRSKQEFADSILYDLHWLG' A
#
# COMPACT_ATOMS: atom_id res chain seq x y z
N MET A 1 20.46 -12.06 0.73
CA MET A 1 19.23 -11.68 -0.02
C MET A 1 18.64 -10.44 0.64
N THR A 2 18.24 -9.44 -0.14
CA THR A 2 17.62 -8.22 0.41
C THR A 2 16.13 -8.47 0.62
N VAL A 3 15.64 -8.28 1.86
CA VAL A 3 14.21 -8.39 2.18
C VAL A 3 13.43 -7.43 1.31
N THR A 4 12.42 -7.93 0.60
CA THR A 4 11.54 -7.12 -0.25
C THR A 4 10.10 -7.49 0.04
N VAL A 5 9.30 -6.49 0.43
CA VAL A 5 7.88 -6.65 0.75
C VAL A 5 7.05 -5.62 -0.02
N ARG A 6 5.74 -5.86 -0.12
CA ARG A 6 4.83 -4.93 -0.80
C ARG A 6 3.50 -4.78 -0.07
N PHE A 7 2.92 -3.59 -0.22
CA PHE A 7 1.49 -3.34 -0.02
C PHE A 7 0.86 -3.14 -1.40
N ALA A 8 -0.13 -3.98 -1.73
CA ALA A 8 -0.74 -4.04 -3.06
C ALA A 8 -2.29 -4.02 -2.96
N PRO A 9 -2.91 -2.92 -2.48
CA PRO A 9 -4.37 -2.81 -2.42
C PRO A 9 -4.98 -2.67 -3.82
N SER A 10 -6.22 -3.12 -3.98
CA SER A 10 -7.05 -2.74 -5.12
C SER A 10 -7.69 -1.37 -4.85
N PRO A 11 -7.62 -0.41 -5.78
CA PRO A 11 -8.15 0.94 -5.58
C PRO A 11 -9.67 0.97 -5.86
N THR A 12 -10.43 0.23 -5.04
CA THR A 12 -11.89 0.08 -5.17
C THR A 12 -12.68 0.85 -4.10
N GLY A 13 -11.98 1.53 -3.20
CA GLY A 13 -12.53 2.33 -2.12
C GLY A 13 -11.43 3.03 -1.33
N ARG A 14 -11.82 3.74 -0.26
CA ARG A 14 -10.87 4.39 0.66
C ARG A 14 -10.07 3.36 1.45
N ILE A 15 -8.91 3.76 1.94
CA ILE A 15 -8.10 2.91 2.81
C ILE A 15 -8.89 2.59 4.09
N HIS A 16 -8.89 1.31 4.48
CA HIS A 16 -9.42 0.89 5.78
C HIS A 16 -8.28 0.61 6.76
N ILE A 17 -8.57 0.65 8.05
CA ILE A 17 -7.54 0.50 9.11
C ILE A 17 -6.76 -0.82 9.02
N GLY A 18 -7.39 -1.90 8.55
CA GLY A 18 -6.72 -3.19 8.31
C GLY A 18 -5.69 -3.14 7.16
N ASN A 19 -5.98 -2.37 6.11
CA ASN A 19 -5.04 -2.09 5.02
C ASN A 19 -3.89 -1.23 5.53
N ALA A 20 -4.17 -0.16 6.27
CA ALA A 20 -3.16 0.70 6.88
C ALA A 20 -2.21 -0.10 7.80
N ARG A 21 -2.76 -0.98 8.65
CA ARG A 21 -1.97 -1.89 9.50
C ARG A 21 -1.07 -2.81 8.67
N THR A 22 -1.56 -3.35 7.56
CA THR A 22 -0.77 -4.22 6.67
C THR A 22 0.36 -3.44 5.99
N ALA A 23 0.08 -2.22 5.51
CA ALA A 23 1.09 -1.33 4.95
C ALA A 23 2.20 -1.02 5.98
N LEU A 24 1.78 -0.61 7.19
CA LEU A 24 2.67 -0.29 8.31
C LEU A 24 3.58 -1.47 8.69
N PHE A 25 3.03 -2.69 8.82
CA PHE A 25 3.85 -3.85 9.17
C PHE A 25 4.84 -4.24 8.08
N ASN A 26 4.45 -4.17 6.80
CA ASN A 26 5.41 -4.38 5.72
C ASN A 26 6.51 -3.32 5.75
N TRP A 27 6.15 -2.05 5.94
CA TRP A 27 7.12 -0.96 6.04
C TRP A 27 8.08 -1.16 7.22
N LEU A 28 7.58 -1.40 8.44
CA LEU A 28 8.39 -1.66 9.63
C LEU A 28 9.30 -2.88 9.45
N PHE A 29 8.80 -3.96 8.85
CA PHE A 29 9.59 -5.15 8.58
C PHE A 29 10.72 -4.88 7.58
N ALA A 30 10.45 -4.10 6.52
CA ALA A 30 11.47 -3.68 5.58
C ALA A 30 12.54 -2.82 6.26
N VAL A 31 12.13 -1.80 7.03
CA VAL A 31 13.04 -0.91 7.75
C VAL A 31 13.94 -1.69 8.70
N ASN A 32 13.38 -2.58 9.53
CA ASN A 32 14.13 -3.38 10.50
C ASN A 32 15.17 -4.31 9.83
N ASN A 33 14.89 -4.78 8.62
CA ASN A 33 15.77 -5.65 7.86
C ASN A 33 16.65 -4.92 6.84
N LYS A 34 16.67 -3.57 6.83
CA LYS A 34 17.35 -2.76 5.79
C LYS A 34 16.96 -3.20 4.36
N GLY A 35 15.69 -3.56 4.22
CA GLY A 35 15.08 -4.07 3.01
C GLY A 35 14.40 -3.01 2.16
N ARG A 36 13.52 -3.44 1.27
CA ARG A 36 12.75 -2.59 0.35
C ARG A 36 11.26 -2.79 0.57
N TYR A 37 10.54 -1.67 0.67
CA TYR A 37 9.09 -1.62 0.65
C TYR A 37 8.63 -1.14 -0.73
N ILE A 38 7.65 -1.82 -1.33
CA ILE A 38 7.09 -1.48 -2.64
C ILE A 38 5.60 -1.14 -2.47
N GLN A 39 5.21 0.06 -2.89
CA GLN A 39 3.81 0.41 -3.10
C GLN A 39 3.38 -0.02 -4.51
N ARG A 40 2.28 -0.77 -4.61
CA ARG A 40 1.70 -1.21 -5.88
C ARG A 40 0.18 -1.09 -5.81
N PHE A 41 -0.49 -1.01 -6.95
CA PHE A 41 -1.94 -1.20 -7.03
C PHE A 41 -2.27 -2.51 -7.74
N ASP A 42 -3.32 -3.18 -7.27
CA ASP A 42 -3.94 -4.29 -8.01
C ASP A 42 -5.19 -3.76 -8.71
N ASP A 43 -4.95 -3.07 -9.82
CA ASP A 43 -5.89 -2.28 -10.61
C ASP A 43 -6.38 -2.99 -11.88
N THR A 44 -6.24 -4.32 -11.91
CA THR A 44 -6.61 -5.16 -13.06
C THR A 44 -8.11 -5.13 -13.38
N ASP A 45 -8.95 -4.83 -12.38
CA ASP A 45 -10.39 -4.63 -12.57
C ASP A 45 -10.69 -3.16 -12.88
N ILE A 46 -10.80 -2.84 -14.17
CA ILE A 46 -11.02 -1.47 -14.67
C ILE A 46 -12.38 -0.91 -14.21
N GLY A 47 -13.39 -1.75 -13.95
CA GLY A 47 -14.73 -1.30 -13.56
C GLY A 47 -14.81 -0.83 -12.11
N ARG A 48 -13.99 -1.43 -11.22
CA ARG A 48 -13.95 -1.07 -9.80
C ARG A 48 -12.74 -0.20 -9.43
N SER A 49 -11.66 -0.29 -10.19
CA SER A 49 -10.41 0.43 -9.92
C SER A 49 -10.50 1.85 -10.45
N LYS A 50 -10.55 2.82 -9.54
CA LYS A 50 -10.64 4.23 -9.91
C LYS A 50 -9.44 5.03 -9.45
N GLN A 51 -9.03 5.99 -10.29
CA GLN A 51 -7.93 6.90 -9.98
C GLN A 51 -8.15 7.65 -8.66
N GLU A 52 -9.40 8.07 -8.37
CA GLU A 52 -9.75 8.76 -7.12
C GLU A 52 -9.38 7.95 -5.86
N PHE A 53 -9.49 6.62 -5.92
CA PHE A 53 -9.16 5.75 -4.81
C PHE A 53 -7.67 5.47 -4.73
N ALA A 54 -6.98 5.35 -5.87
CA ALA A 54 -5.53 5.23 -5.90
C ALA A 54 -4.86 6.48 -5.29
N ASP A 55 -5.32 7.67 -5.68
CA ASP A 55 -4.81 8.94 -5.18
C ASP A 55 -5.08 9.10 -3.67
N SER A 56 -6.30 8.78 -3.22
CA SER A 56 -6.64 8.79 -1.79
C SER A 56 -5.76 7.83 -1.00
N ILE A 57 -5.52 6.60 -1.49
CA ILE A 57 -4.66 5.63 -0.81
C ILE A 57 -3.22 6.17 -0.71
N LEU A 58 -2.67 6.76 -1.78
CA LEU A 58 -1.32 7.34 -1.73
C LEU A 58 -1.25 8.51 -0.74
N TYR A 59 -2.25 9.38 -0.73
CA TYR A 59 -2.34 10.49 0.21
C TYR A 59 -2.39 10.00 1.66
N ASP A 60 -3.26 9.04 1.96
CA ASP A 60 -3.43 8.50 3.32
C ASP A 60 -2.17 7.79 3.80
N LEU A 61 -1.49 7.04 2.92
CA LEU A 61 -0.20 6.41 3.25
C LEU A 61 0.87 7.47 3.53
N HIS A 62 1.00 8.49 2.67
CA HIS A 62 1.94 9.59 2.88
C HIS A 62 1.65 10.36 4.17
N TRP A 63 0.39 10.50 4.56
CA TRP A 63 0.00 11.12 5.83
C TRP A 63 0.42 10.28 7.05
N LEU A 64 0.44 8.95 6.93
CA LEU A 64 0.86 8.03 8.00
C LEU A 64 2.39 8.00 8.21
N GLY A 65 3.18 8.34 7.18
CA GLY A 65 4.66 8.37 7.20
C GLY A 65 5.31 7.55 6.09
#